data_AF-A0A7Y4SX64-F1
#
_entry.id   AF-A0A7Y4SX64-F1
#
_cell.length_a   1.000
_cell.length_b   1.000
_cell.length_c   1.000
_cell.angle_alpha   90.00
_cell.angle_beta   90.00
_cell.angle_gamma   90.00
#
_symmetry.space_group_name_H-M   'P 1'
#
loop_
_entity.id
_entity.type
_entity.pdbx_description
1 polymer ?
#
loop_
_entity_poly.entity_id
_entity_poly.type
_entity_poly.pdbx_seq_one_letter_code
_entity_poly.pdbx_strand_id
1 'polypeptide(L)'
;MNPESQAPYRRRIKLIKPRLQLKLVGVFVGLSALGFLLQSLHVGLRLSELAASVPEGGNFLIAVMPELPLEILLVSFGMLLPLTIAVGILVTFRIAGPVYRFEKYLKAVIRGEEVGPCRIRTGDEFQELCELINQATSALREQHAAEHKRSEDRAPEREELRKAG
;
A
#
# COMPACT_ATOMS: atom_id res chain seq x y z
N MET A 1 39.49 14.27 -18.27
CA MET A 1 38.29 14.67 -17.50
C MET A 1 37.10 13.98 -18.16
N ASN A 2 36.58 12.89 -17.58
CA ASN A 2 35.49 12.12 -18.18
C ASN A 2 34.29 12.17 -17.22
N PRO A 3 33.09 12.58 -17.66
CA PRO A 3 31.94 12.69 -16.78
C PRO A 3 31.35 11.30 -16.56
N GLU A 4 31.38 10.82 -15.31
CA GLU A 4 30.70 9.60 -14.92
C GLU A 4 29.19 9.75 -15.12
N SER A 5 28.67 8.99 -16.08
CA SER A 5 27.23 8.78 -16.29
C SER A 5 26.64 8.04 -15.09
N GLN A 6 26.11 8.79 -14.11
CA GLN A 6 25.32 8.23 -13.02
C GLN A 6 24.01 7.66 -13.60
N ALA A 7 23.93 6.33 -13.72
CA ALA A 7 22.72 5.65 -14.10
C ALA A 7 21.57 6.01 -13.13
N PRO A 8 20.35 6.34 -13.62
CA PRO A 8 19.26 6.75 -12.77
C PRO A 8 18.84 5.61 -11.82
N TYR A 9 18.87 5.87 -10.51
CA TYR A 9 18.45 4.93 -9.48
C TYR A 9 16.96 4.59 -9.65
N ARG A 10 16.66 3.49 -10.35
CA ARG A 10 15.30 2.93 -10.44
C ARG A 10 14.92 2.34 -9.09
N ARG A 11 14.08 3.03 -8.32
CA ARG A 11 13.42 2.47 -7.13
C ARG A 11 12.61 1.24 -7.57
N ARG A 12 13.12 0.03 -7.32
CA ARG A 12 12.37 -1.21 -7.53
C ARG A 12 11.22 -1.25 -6.53
N ILE A 13 10.00 -1.48 -7.03
CA ILE A 13 8.81 -1.68 -6.21
C ILE A 13 8.99 -3.03 -5.49
N LYS A 14 9.54 -3.00 -4.28
CA LYS A 14 9.72 -4.19 -3.43
C LYS A 14 8.47 -4.36 -2.58
N LEU A 15 7.84 -5.54 -2.56
CA LEU A 15 6.75 -5.85 -1.62
C LEU A 15 7.28 -5.76 -0.18
N ILE A 16 6.87 -4.71 0.55
CA ILE A 16 7.33 -4.47 1.93
C ILE A 16 6.48 -5.28 2.92
N LYS A 17 5.18 -5.44 2.66
CA LYS A 17 4.23 -6.18 3.51
C LYS A 17 3.21 -6.98 2.67
N PRO A 18 3.57 -8.18 2.18
CA PRO A 18 2.72 -8.95 1.26
C PRO A 18 1.38 -9.37 1.88
N ARG A 19 1.33 -9.59 3.21
CA ARG A 19 0.10 -9.98 3.91
C ARG A 19 -1.00 -8.91 3.88
N LEU A 20 -0.64 -7.65 4.06
CA LEU A 20 -1.60 -6.53 4.01
C LEU A 20 -2.03 -6.29 2.55
N GLN A 21 -1.07 -6.33 1.63
CA GLN A 21 -1.32 -6.19 0.19
C GLN A 21 -2.29 -7.24 -0.34
N LEU A 22 -2.07 -8.51 0.00
CA LEU A 22 -2.93 -9.60 -0.46
C LEU A 22 -4.36 -9.48 0.09
N LYS A 23 -4.52 -9.03 1.35
CA LYS A 23 -5.85 -8.77 1.93
C LYS A 23 -6.59 -7.65 1.18
N LEU A 24 -5.96 -6.49 0.96
CA LEU A 24 -6.62 -5.38 0.27
C LEU A 24 -6.87 -5.70 -1.21
N VAL A 25 -5.89 -6.25 -1.92
CA VAL A 25 -6.06 -6.68 -3.32
C VAL A 25 -7.17 -7.72 -3.43
N GLY A 26 -7.26 -8.67 -2.49
CA GLY A 26 -8.36 -9.62 -2.42
C GLY A 26 -9.73 -8.96 -2.27
N VAL A 27 -9.85 -7.92 -1.44
CA VAL A 27 -11.08 -7.12 -1.33
C VAL A 27 -11.42 -6.41 -2.65
N PHE A 28 -10.44 -5.79 -3.33
CA PHE A 28 -10.68 -5.14 -4.62
C PHE A 28 -11.11 -6.12 -5.72
N VAL A 29 -10.47 -7.29 -5.78
CA VAL A 29 -10.84 -8.36 -6.72
C VAL A 29 -12.23 -8.90 -6.40
N GLY A 30 -12.53 -9.17 -5.12
CA GLY A 30 -13.84 -9.64 -4.69
C GLY A 30 -14.97 -8.65 -4.99
N LEU A 31 -14.74 -7.36 -4.73
CA LEU A 31 -15.70 -6.30 -5.05
C LEU A 31 -15.92 -6.18 -6.56
N SER A 32 -14.85 -6.26 -7.34
CA SER A 32 -14.94 -6.24 -8.81
C SER A 32 -15.71 -7.46 -9.32
N ALA A 33 -15.40 -8.66 -8.82
CA ALA A 33 -16.09 -9.89 -9.18
C ALA A 33 -17.59 -9.82 -8.86
N LEU A 34 -17.94 -9.31 -7.67
CA LEU A 34 -19.32 -9.09 -7.28
C LEU A 34 -20.02 -8.07 -8.21
N GLY A 35 -19.36 -6.95 -8.53
CA GLY A 35 -19.90 -5.96 -9.45
C GLY A 35 -20.17 -6.54 -10.85
N PHE A 36 -19.24 -7.31 -11.40
CA PHE A 36 -19.42 -8.00 -12.67
C PHE A 36 -20.52 -9.06 -12.62
N LEU A 37 -20.63 -9.82 -11.52
CA LEU A 37 -21.70 -10.79 -11.32
C LEU A 37 -23.08 -10.10 -11.31
N LEU A 38 -23.21 -8.99 -10.58
CA LEU A 38 -24.44 -8.20 -10.53
C LEU A 38 -24.77 -7.60 -11.91
N GLN A 39 -23.77 -7.10 -12.63
CA GLN A 39 -23.93 -6.59 -13.99
C GLN A 39 -24.41 -7.70 -14.94
N SER A 40 -23.82 -8.89 -14.87
CA SER A 40 -24.21 -10.06 -15.66
C SER A 40 -25.66 -10.46 -15.37
N LEU A 41 -26.07 -10.46 -14.09
CA LEU A 41 -27.45 -10.73 -13.69
C LEU A 41 -28.40 -9.67 -14.24
N HIS A 42 -28.04 -8.39 -14.12
CA HIS A 42 -28.86 -7.28 -14.62
C HIS A 42 -29.05 -7.37 -16.14
N VAL A 43 -27.97 -7.62 -16.90
CA VAL A 43 -28.02 -7.83 -18.35
C VAL A 43 -28.88 -9.03 -18.70
N GLY A 44 -28.71 -10.17 -18.00
CA GLY A 44 -29.50 -11.38 -18.23
C GLY A 44 -31.01 -11.17 -18.03
N LEU A 45 -31.40 -10.48 -16.97
CA LEU A 45 -32.81 -10.14 -16.72
C LEU A 45 -33.39 -9.25 -17.83
N ARG A 46 -32.64 -8.24 -18.27
CA ARG A 46 -33.06 -7.33 -19.36
C ARG A 46 -33.17 -8.03 -20.71
N LEU A 47 -32.25 -8.93 -21.02
CA LEU A 47 -32.26 -9.72 -22.24
C LEU A 47 -33.48 -10.66 -22.27
N SER A 48 -33.80 -11.29 -21.14
CA SER A 48 -34.99 -12.15 -20.99
C SER A 48 -36.30 -11.37 -21.19
N GLU A 49 -36.40 -10.18 -20.60
CA GLU A 49 -37.55 -9.27 -20.77
C GLU A 49 -37.72 -8.87 -22.25
N LEU A 50 -36.62 -8.51 -22.93
CA LEU A 50 -36.63 -8.18 -24.34
C LEU A 50 -37.03 -9.38 -25.21
N ALA A 51 -36.47 -10.57 -24.95
CA ALA A 51 -36.78 -11.79 -25.71
C ALA A 51 -38.27 -12.16 -25.63
N ALA A 52 -38.90 -11.98 -24.47
CA ALA A 52 -40.32 -12.23 -24.27
C ALA A 52 -41.23 -11.22 -25.01
N SER A 53 -40.70 -10.03 -25.34
CA SER A 53 -41.45 -8.96 -26.01
C SER A 53 -41.42 -9.03 -27.55
N VAL A 54 -40.60 -9.93 -28.14
CA VAL A 54 -40.43 -10.05 -29.60
C VAL A 54 -41.39 -11.13 -30.17
N PRO A 55 -42.39 -10.76 -31.02
CA PRO A 55 -43.44 -11.68 -31.47
C PRO A 55 -43.00 -12.80 -32.43
N GLU A 56 -42.01 -12.55 -33.30
CA GLU A 56 -41.44 -13.55 -34.22
C GLU A 56 -39.91 -13.55 -34.09
N GLY A 57 -39.33 -14.71 -33.75
CA GLY A 57 -37.87 -14.89 -33.55
C GLY A 57 -37.43 -15.03 -32.08
N GLY A 58 -38.32 -14.79 -31.11
CA GLY A 58 -38.05 -14.93 -29.68
C GLY A 58 -37.54 -16.33 -29.28
N ASN A 59 -38.01 -17.40 -29.92
CA ASN A 59 -37.59 -18.78 -29.63
C ASN A 59 -36.11 -19.05 -29.95
N PHE A 60 -35.54 -18.45 -31.00
CA PHE A 60 -34.11 -18.58 -31.31
C PHE A 60 -33.26 -17.74 -30.35
N LEU A 61 -33.76 -16.55 -29.99
CA LEU A 61 -33.15 -15.71 -28.96
C LEU A 61 -33.08 -16.48 -27.62
N ILE A 62 -34.19 -17.03 -27.13
CA ILE A 62 -34.26 -17.76 -25.85
C ILE A 62 -33.29 -18.96 -25.79
N ALA A 63 -32.97 -19.58 -26.93
CA ALA A 63 -32.02 -20.69 -26.99
C ALA A 63 -30.53 -20.28 -26.89
N VAL A 64 -30.18 -19.06 -27.34
CA VAL A 64 -28.80 -18.55 -27.34
C VAL A 64 -28.54 -17.59 -26.16
N MET A 65 -29.58 -16.95 -25.63
CA MET A 65 -29.54 -16.01 -24.50
C MET A 65 -28.95 -16.54 -23.18
N PRO A 66 -29.00 -17.83 -22.80
CA PRO A 66 -28.48 -18.28 -21.51
C PRO A 66 -26.94 -18.20 -21.41
N GLU A 67 -26.25 -18.37 -22.54
CA GLU A 67 -24.79 -18.45 -22.61
C GLU A 67 -24.15 -17.04 -22.66
N LEU A 68 -24.85 -16.07 -23.28
CA LEU A 68 -24.32 -14.72 -23.53
C LEU A 68 -23.90 -13.96 -22.24
N PRO A 69 -24.70 -13.92 -21.15
CA PRO A 69 -24.31 -13.20 -19.94
C PRO A 69 -23.06 -13.80 -19.28
N LEU A 70 -22.94 -15.14 -19.28
CA LEU A 70 -21.80 -15.84 -18.70
C LEU A 70 -20.52 -15.59 -19.51
N GLU A 71 -20.61 -15.62 -20.85
CA GLU A 71 -19.49 -15.30 -21.73
C GLU A 71 -19.03 -13.85 -21.53
N ILE A 72 -19.97 -12.90 -21.53
CA ILE A 72 -19.68 -11.48 -21.28
C ILE A 72 -19.03 -11.28 -19.90
N LEU A 73 -19.53 -11.98 -18.87
CA LEU A 73 -18.96 -11.96 -17.53
C LEU A 73 -17.51 -12.44 -17.52
N LEU A 74 -17.25 -13.61 -18.08
CA LEU A 74 -15.92 -14.23 -18.07
C LEU A 74 -14.90 -13.42 -18.89
N VAL A 75 -15.29 -12.95 -20.08
CA VAL A 75 -14.43 -12.13 -20.93
C VAL A 75 -14.14 -10.78 -20.27
N SER A 76 -15.17 -10.09 -19.76
CA SER A 76 -15.01 -8.79 -19.10
C SER A 76 -14.17 -8.91 -17.84
N PHE A 77 -14.45 -9.90 -17.00
CA PHE A 77 -13.70 -10.14 -15.77
C PHE A 77 -12.26 -10.52 -16.07
N GLY A 78 -12.01 -11.42 -17.02
CA GLY A 78 -10.66 -11.82 -17.43
C GLY A 78 -9.83 -10.65 -17.96
N MET A 79 -10.45 -9.75 -18.72
CA MET A 79 -9.78 -8.56 -19.28
C MET A 79 -9.48 -7.50 -18.21
N LEU A 80 -10.39 -7.27 -17.25
CA LEU A 80 -10.20 -6.26 -16.21
C LEU A 80 -9.43 -6.75 -14.98
N LEU A 81 -9.41 -8.06 -14.70
CA LEU A 81 -8.70 -8.64 -13.55
C LEU A 81 -7.25 -8.17 -13.42
N PRO A 82 -6.39 -8.20 -14.46
CA PRO A 82 -5.01 -7.72 -14.34
C PRO A 82 -4.94 -6.23 -14.01
N LEU A 83 -5.86 -5.41 -14.53
CA LEU A 83 -5.94 -3.98 -14.23
C LEU A 83 -6.35 -3.75 -12.77
N THR A 84 -7.38 -4.45 -12.28
CA THR A 84 -7.81 -4.37 -10.88
C THR A 84 -6.70 -4.77 -9.93
N ILE A 85 -5.98 -5.86 -10.23
CA ILE A 85 -4.82 -6.30 -9.44
C ILE A 85 -3.72 -5.23 -9.47
N ALA A 86 -3.39 -4.69 -10.64
CA ALA A 86 -2.36 -3.65 -10.77
C ALA A 86 -2.71 -2.40 -9.94
N VAL A 87 -3.95 -1.91 -10.04
CA VAL A 87 -4.42 -0.76 -9.26
C VAL A 87 -4.43 -1.07 -7.76
N GLY A 88 -4.99 -2.22 -7.36
CA GLY A 88 -5.03 -2.63 -5.95
C GLY A 88 -3.63 -2.72 -5.33
N ILE A 89 -2.67 -3.25 -6.09
CA ILE A 89 -1.26 -3.32 -5.69
C ILE A 89 -0.68 -1.90 -5.55
N LEU A 90 -0.85 -1.03 -6.55
CA LEU A 90 -0.30 0.34 -6.55
C LEU A 90 -0.85 1.18 -5.39
N VAL A 91 -2.16 1.11 -5.13
CA VAL A 91 -2.80 1.79 -4.01
C VAL A 91 -2.28 1.25 -2.69
N THR A 92 -2.21 -0.07 -2.54
CA THR A 92 -1.75 -0.66 -1.27
C THR A 92 -0.27 -0.41 -1.02
N PHE A 93 0.56 -0.28 -2.06
CA PHE A 93 1.95 0.16 -1.91
C PHE A 93 2.07 1.55 -1.30
N ARG A 94 1.15 2.47 -1.65
CA ARG A 94 1.18 3.81 -1.06
C ARG A 94 0.91 3.79 0.45
N ILE A 95 0.14 2.82 0.93
CA ILE A 95 -0.20 2.68 2.36
C ILE A 95 0.84 1.84 3.12
N ALA A 96 1.27 0.71 2.54
CA ALA A 96 2.16 -0.22 3.22
C ALA A 96 3.56 0.38 3.51
N GLY A 97 4.04 1.28 2.65
CA GLY A 97 5.33 1.96 2.83
C GLY A 97 5.43 2.77 4.13
N PRO A 98 4.55 3.78 4.34
CA PRO A 98 4.48 4.56 5.58
C PRO A 98 4.29 3.70 6.81
N VAL A 99 3.35 2.75 6.77
CA VAL A 99 3.05 1.87 7.90
C VAL A 99 4.28 1.04 8.30
N TYR A 100 5.05 0.55 7.33
CA TYR A 100 6.31 -0.14 7.62
C TYR A 100 7.35 0.78 8.25
N ARG A 101 7.47 2.04 7.77
CA ARG A 101 8.38 3.02 8.38
C ARG A 101 7.99 3.35 9.81
N PHE A 102 6.70 3.54 10.10
CA PHE A 102 6.20 3.76 11.45
C PHE A 102 6.50 2.58 12.37
N GLU A 103 6.24 1.35 11.92
CA GLU A 103 6.55 0.16 12.72
C GLU A 103 8.05 0.05 13.02
N LYS A 104 8.91 0.27 12.01
CA LYS A 104 10.36 0.23 12.20
C LYS A 104 10.81 1.32 13.17
N TYR A 105 10.26 2.53 13.03
CA TYR A 105 10.55 3.67 13.90
C TYR A 105 10.16 3.37 15.36
N LEU A 106 8.90 3.01 15.59
CA LEU A 106 8.39 2.74 16.93
C LEU A 106 9.12 1.56 17.59
N LYS A 107 9.45 0.51 16.83
CA LYS A 107 10.27 -0.60 17.37
C LYS A 107 11.66 -0.14 17.82
N ALA A 108 12.28 0.80 17.12
CA ALA A 108 13.56 1.36 17.52
C ALA A 108 13.43 2.21 18.79
N VAL A 109 12.39 3.05 18.88
CA VAL A 109 12.04 3.80 20.10
C VAL A 109 11.82 2.85 21.29
N ILE A 110 11.06 1.77 21.09
CA ILE A 110 10.80 0.76 22.13
C ILE A 110 12.09 0.09 22.62
N ARG A 111 13.08 -0.09 21.74
CA ARG A 111 14.39 -0.65 22.11
C ARG A 111 15.31 0.38 22.79
N GLY A 112 14.88 1.63 22.95
CA GLY A 112 15.71 2.71 23.47
C GLY A 112 16.83 3.11 22.53
N GLU A 113 16.70 2.82 21.22
CA GLU A 113 17.70 3.26 20.24
C GLU A 113 17.60 4.77 20.03
N GLU A 114 18.75 5.42 19.85
CA GLU A 114 18.79 6.82 19.41
C GLU A 114 18.28 6.93 17.98
N VAL A 115 17.04 7.39 17.86
CA VAL A 115 16.40 7.62 16.57
C VAL A 115 16.03 9.09 16.40
N GLY A 116 16.39 9.63 15.24
CA GLY A 116 15.94 10.96 14.82
C GLY A 116 14.42 11.05 14.63
N PRO A 117 13.89 12.14 14.06
CA PRO A 117 12.47 12.24 13.78
C PRO A 117 12.01 11.23 12.72
N CYS A 118 10.80 10.69 12.91
CA CYS A 118 10.12 9.89 11.92
C CYS A 118 9.86 10.72 10.65
N ARG A 119 10.07 10.12 9.48
CA ARG A 119 9.88 10.77 8.17
C ARG A 119 9.31 9.80 7.13
N ILE A 120 8.28 10.25 6.42
CA ILE A 120 7.65 9.55 5.27
C ILE A 120 7.78 10.41 3.98
N ARG A 121 7.38 9.91 2.80
CA ARG A 121 7.53 10.74 1.56
C ARG A 121 6.50 11.85 1.56
N THR A 122 6.82 13.02 1.02
CA THR A 122 5.94 14.22 1.01
C THR A 122 4.53 13.96 0.45
N GLY A 123 4.39 13.06 -0.52
CA GLY A 123 3.09 12.67 -1.10
C GLY A 123 2.44 11.45 -0.45
N ASP A 124 2.74 11.15 0.81
CA ASP A 124 1.98 10.19 1.61
C ASP A 124 0.83 10.87 2.35
N GLU A 125 -0.33 10.19 2.43
CA GLU A 125 -1.51 10.64 3.16
C GLU A 125 -1.31 10.66 4.70
N PHE A 126 -0.22 10.07 5.21
CA PHE A 126 0.00 9.89 6.65
C PHE A 126 0.90 10.97 7.29
N GLN A 127 1.03 12.15 6.68
CA GLN A 127 1.91 13.21 7.23
C GLN A 127 1.52 13.61 8.64
N GLU A 128 0.23 13.86 8.86
CA GLU A 128 -0.30 14.26 10.17
C GLU A 128 -0.02 13.21 11.24
N LEU A 129 -0.19 11.92 10.92
CA LEU A 129 0.18 10.83 11.82
C LEU A 129 1.69 10.81 12.09
N CYS A 130 2.53 11.08 11.07
CA CYS A 130 3.97 11.17 11.24
C CYS A 130 4.35 12.32 12.19
N GLU A 131 3.67 13.46 12.10
CA GLU A 131 3.85 14.61 12.99
C GLU A 131 3.42 14.28 14.42
N LEU A 132 2.27 13.65 14.60
CA LEU A 132 1.80 13.20 15.92
C LEU A 132 2.77 12.20 16.57
N ILE A 133 3.31 11.24 15.81
CA ILE A 133 4.34 10.31 16.29
C ILE A 133 5.60 11.08 16.72
N ASN A 134 5.99 12.09 15.95
CA ASN A 134 7.14 12.93 16.29
C ASN A 134 6.91 13.78 17.54
N GLN A 135 5.71 14.29 17.74
CA GLN A 135 5.36 15.02 18.97
C GLN A 135 5.32 14.08 20.17
N ALA A 136 4.70 12.89 20.04
CA ALA A 136 4.63 11.90 21.11
C ALA A 136 6.01 11.38 21.56
N THR A 137 6.99 11.38 20.66
CA THR A 137 8.36 10.90 20.94
C THR A 137 9.36 12.01 21.22
N SER A 138 8.96 13.29 21.23
CA SER A 138 9.89 14.41 21.38
C SER A 138 10.63 14.37 22.72
N ALA A 139 9.90 14.20 23.83
CA ALA A 139 10.47 14.19 25.17
C ALA A 139 11.53 13.08 25.34
N LEU A 140 11.25 11.87 24.82
CA LEU A 140 12.23 10.77 24.82
C LEU A 140 13.48 11.13 24.02
N ARG A 141 13.33 11.70 22.82
CA ARG A 141 14.49 12.08 21.99
C ARG A 141 15.32 13.19 22.63
N GLU A 142 14.67 14.14 23.29
CA GLU A 142 15.36 15.23 24.00
C GLU A 142 16.17 14.70 25.19
N GLN A 143 15.62 13.74 25.95
CA GLN A 143 16.33 13.07 27.04
C GLN A 143 17.57 12.33 26.53
N HIS A 144 17.42 11.52 25.48
CA HIS A 144 18.55 10.80 24.88
C HIS A 144 19.62 11.77 24.34
N ALA A 145 19.22 12.86 23.67
CA ALA A 145 20.15 13.86 23.16
C ALA A 145 20.91 14.59 24.28
N ALA A 146 20.26 14.82 25.43
CA ALA A 146 20.90 15.44 26.59
C ALA A 146 21.89 14.48 27.28
N GLU A 147 21.53 13.19 27.39
CA GLU A 147 22.42 12.16 27.94
C GLU A 147 23.68 11.96 27.08
N HIS A 148 23.53 11.93 25.75
CA HIS A 148 24.65 11.81 24.81
C HIS A 148 25.60 13.01 24.87
N LYS A 149 25.07 14.24 24.93
CA LYS A 149 25.91 15.43 25.11
C LYS A 149 26.69 15.38 26.43
N ARG A 150 26.04 14.94 27.51
CA ARG A 150 26.67 14.85 28.83
C ARG A 150 27.75 13.76 28.91
N SER A 151 27.62 12.67 28.17
CA SER A 151 28.66 11.64 28.07
C SER A 151 29.84 12.11 27.22
N GLU A 152 29.58 12.82 26.11
CA GLU A 152 30.61 13.42 25.26
C GLU A 152 31.42 14.49 26.01
N ASP A 153 30.75 15.40 26.73
CA ASP A 153 31.42 16.45 27.52
C ASP A 153 32.33 15.88 28.61
N ARG A 154 32.00 14.68 29.13
CA ARG A 154 32.78 13.99 30.20
C ARG A 154 33.86 13.05 29.65
N ALA A 155 33.92 12.82 28.34
CA ALA A 155 34.94 12.00 27.70
C ALA A 155 36.38 12.56 27.84
N PRO A 156 36.66 13.86 27.61
CA PRO A 156 38.01 14.41 27.73
C PRO A 156 38.53 14.37 29.17
N GLU A 157 37.68 14.66 30.16
CA GLU A 157 38.03 14.62 31.59
C GLU A 157 38.44 13.20 32.04
N ARG A 158 37.76 12.16 31.53
CA ARG A 158 38.11 10.76 31.79
C ARG A 158 39.42 10.35 31.13
N GLU A 159 39.72 10.90 29.95
CA GLU A 159 40.97 10.61 29.25
C GLU A 159 42.17 11.29 29.93
N GLU A 160 42.00 12.51 30.45
CA GLU A 160 43.02 13.20 31.25
C GLU A 160 43.28 12.50 32.59
N LEU A 161 42.23 12.09 33.32
CA LEU A 161 42.36 11.29 34.54
C LEU A 161 43.07 9.95 34.29
N ARG A 162 42.88 9.33 33.13
CA ARG A 162 43.57 8.08 32.74
C ARG A 162 45.02 8.29 32.31
N LYS A 163 45.41 9.51 31.91
CA LYS A 163 46.79 9.88 31.58
C LYS A 163 47.58 10.36 32.82
N ALA A 164 46.87 10.77 33.87
CA ALA A 164 47.45 11.31 35.11
C ALA A 164 47.67 10.26 36.22
N GLY A 165 47.15 9.04 36.08
CA GLY A 165 47.41 7.89 36.97
C GLY A 165 48.24 6.83 36.27
#